data_AF-A0AAW9XF38-F1
#
_entry.id   AF-A0AAW9XF38-F1
#
_cell.length_a   1.000
_cell.length_b   1.000
_cell.length_c   1.000
_cell.angle_alpha   90.00
_cell.angle_beta   90.00
_cell.angle_gamma   90.00
#
_symmetry.space_group_name_H-M   'P 1'
#
loop_
_entity.id
_entity.type
_entity.pdbx_description
1 polymer ?
#
loop_
_entity_poly.entity_id
_entity_poly.type
_entity_poly.pdbx_seq_one_letter_code
_entity_poly.pdbx_strand_id
1 'polypeptide(L)'
;GVIIVGDAAGFCLNLGFTVRGMDLAIASAQAAATTVIAAKERADFSASSLAQYKRELEQSCVMRDMQHFRKIPALMENPRLFSQYPRMVADIMNEMFTIDGKPNQPVRKMIMGHAKKIGLINLLKDGIKGATAL
;
A
#
# COMPACT_ATOMS: atom_id res chain seq x y z
N GLY A 1 -5.13 -28.56 15.93
CA GLY A 1 -4.26 -27.42 15.60
C GLY A 1 -5.03 -26.12 15.63
N VAL A 2 -4.37 -25.01 15.28
CA VAL A 2 -4.97 -23.65 15.24
C VAL A 2 -4.62 -22.99 13.92
N ILE A 3 -5.58 -22.26 13.34
CA ILE A 3 -5.38 -21.39 12.16
C ILE A 3 -5.86 -19.99 12.55
N ILE A 4 -5.16 -18.96 12.07
CA ILE A 4 -5.48 -17.55 12.29
C ILE A 4 -5.89 -16.95 10.94
N VAL A 5 -6.92 -16.10 10.93
CA VAL A 5 -7.51 -15.49 9.72
C VAL A 5 -7.72 -13.99 9.90
N GLY A 6 -7.93 -13.28 8.79
CA GLY A 6 -8.24 -11.84 8.77
C GLY A 6 -7.19 -10.97 9.46
N ASP A 7 -7.64 -9.91 10.13
CA ASP A 7 -6.78 -8.95 10.81
C ASP A 7 -5.90 -9.58 11.90
N ALA A 8 -6.37 -10.65 12.56
CA ALA A 8 -5.58 -11.38 13.54
C ALA A 8 -4.34 -12.04 12.90
N ALA A 9 -4.42 -12.39 11.61
CA ALA A 9 -3.30 -12.89 10.82
C ALA A 9 -2.50 -11.77 10.13
N GLY A 10 -2.88 -10.51 10.33
CA GLY A 10 -2.25 -9.33 9.71
C GLY A 10 -2.71 -9.08 8.28
N PHE A 11 -3.84 -9.64 7.84
CA PHE A 11 -4.36 -9.44 6.48
C PHE A 11 -5.13 -8.14 6.32
N CYS A 12 -4.42 -7.02 6.43
CA CYS A 12 -4.94 -5.68 6.22
C CYS A 12 -3.94 -4.86 5.41
N LEU A 13 -4.44 -4.18 4.37
CA LEU A 13 -3.65 -3.37 3.47
C LEU A 13 -4.17 -1.93 3.49
N ASN A 14 -3.32 -1.01 3.95
CA ASN A 14 -3.55 0.41 3.78
C ASN A 14 -2.68 0.94 2.64
N LEU A 15 -3.32 1.25 1.51
CA LEU A 15 -2.64 1.76 0.31
C LEU A 15 -2.53 3.30 0.30
N GLY A 16 -3.04 3.98 1.33
CA GLY A 16 -3.12 5.45 1.42
C GLY A 16 -4.32 6.05 0.69
N PHE A 17 -4.78 5.44 -0.40
CA PHE A 17 -6.01 5.83 -1.11
C PHE A 17 -7.16 4.83 -0.94
N THR A 18 -6.87 3.62 -0.44
CA THR A 18 -7.87 2.60 -0.15
C THR A 18 -7.38 1.72 0.99
N VAL A 19 -8.28 1.32 1.88
CA VAL A 19 -8.02 0.35 2.95
C VAL A 19 -8.77 -0.94 2.60
N ARG A 20 -8.04 -2.05 2.51
CA ARG A 20 -8.56 -3.40 2.24
C ARG A 20 -8.28 -4.30 3.43
N GLY A 21 -9.23 -5.18 3.75
CA GLY A 21 -9.16 -6.00 4.96
C GLY A 21 -10.37 -6.93 5.07
N MET A 22 -11.58 -6.43 4.78
CA MET A 22 -12.79 -7.27 4.79
C MET A 22 -12.71 -8.41 3.76
N ASP A 23 -12.30 -8.09 2.55
CA ASP A 23 -12.10 -9.03 1.45
C ASP A 23 -10.96 -10.02 1.71
N LEU A 24 -9.85 -9.55 2.28
CA LEU A 24 -8.75 -10.42 2.71
C LEU A 24 -9.14 -11.33 3.87
N ALA A 25 -9.98 -10.84 4.80
CA ALA A 25 -10.56 -11.64 5.88
C ALA A 25 -11.49 -12.73 5.33
N ILE A 26 -12.37 -12.40 4.38
CA ILE A 26 -13.25 -13.37 3.72
C ILE A 26 -12.43 -14.44 2.99
N ALA A 27 -11.46 -14.03 2.17
CA ALA A 27 -10.63 -14.96 1.40
C ALA A 27 -9.78 -15.86 2.31
N SER A 28 -9.19 -15.31 3.36
CA SER A 28 -8.42 -16.08 4.35
C SER A 28 -9.31 -17.01 5.19
N ALA A 29 -10.55 -16.63 5.50
CA ALA A 29 -11.51 -17.49 6.16
C ALA A 29 -11.96 -18.66 5.25
N GLN A 30 -12.17 -18.39 3.96
CA GLN A 30 -12.48 -19.44 2.98
C GLN A 30 -11.34 -20.46 2.87
N ALA A 31 -10.09 -20.00 2.75
CA ALA A 31 -8.92 -20.88 2.73
C ALA A 31 -8.79 -21.72 4.02
N ALA A 32 -9.09 -21.11 5.18
CA ALA A 32 -9.08 -21.81 6.46
C ALA A 32 -10.19 -22.88 6.54
N ALA A 33 -11.40 -22.55 6.10
CA ALA A 33 -12.54 -23.47 6.08
C ALA A 33 -12.24 -24.69 5.19
N THR A 34 -11.74 -24.48 3.97
CA THR A 34 -11.32 -25.57 3.07
C THR A 34 -10.29 -26.49 3.74
N THR A 35 -9.29 -25.89 4.41
CA THR A 35 -8.25 -26.65 5.11
C THR A 35 -8.81 -27.46 6.28
N VAL A 36 -9.69 -26.86 7.09
CA VAL A 36 -10.28 -27.53 8.26
C VAL A 36 -11.22 -28.66 7.85
N ILE A 37 -11.99 -28.48 6.77
CA ILE A 37 -12.86 -29.53 6.22
C ILE A 37 -12.00 -30.73 5.76
N ALA A 38 -10.94 -30.48 4.97
CA ALA A 38 -10.04 -31.54 4.52
C ALA A 38 -9.30 -32.23 5.69
N ALA A 39 -8.87 -31.47 6.70
CA ALA A 39 -8.26 -32.01 7.92
C ALA A 39 -9.24 -32.90 8.71
N LYS A 40 -10.52 -32.51 8.78
CA LYS A 40 -11.58 -33.28 9.43
C LYS A 40 -11.85 -34.60 8.72
N GLU A 41 -11.91 -34.60 7.39
CA GLU A 41 -12.08 -35.83 6.58
C GLU A 41 -10.95 -36.84 6.82
N ARG A 42 -9.74 -36.36 7.08
CA ARG A 42 -8.55 -37.17 7.37
C ARG A 42 -8.36 -37.48 8.85
N ALA A 43 -9.19 -36.90 9.72
CA ALA A 43 -9.01 -36.88 11.17
C ALA A 43 -7.61 -36.44 11.63
N ASP A 44 -6.93 -35.60 10.85
CA ASP A 44 -5.57 -35.13 11.11
C ASP A 44 -5.54 -33.60 11.19
N PHE A 45 -5.35 -33.08 12.41
CA PHE A 45 -5.21 -31.65 12.70
C PHE A 45 -3.79 -31.26 13.12
N SER A 46 -2.81 -32.06 12.71
CA SER A 46 -1.38 -31.77 12.87
C SER A 46 -0.96 -30.52 12.08
N ALA A 47 0.21 -29.98 12.42
CA ALA A 47 0.78 -28.85 11.70
C ALA A 47 1.01 -29.16 10.20
N SER A 48 1.38 -30.40 9.87
CA SER A 48 1.56 -30.84 8.48
C SER A 48 0.27 -30.83 7.67
N SER A 49 -0.84 -31.29 8.27
CA SER A 49 -2.16 -31.25 7.64
C SER A 49 -2.63 -29.80 7.44
N LEU A 50 -2.52 -28.98 8.48
CA LEU A 50 -2.95 -27.57 8.43
C LEU A 50 -2.03 -26.69 7.57
N ALA A 51 -0.83 -27.16 7.18
CA ALA A 51 0.04 -26.45 6.25
C ALA A 51 -0.60 -26.24 4.85
N GLN A 52 -1.65 -27.00 4.52
CA GLN A 52 -2.47 -26.74 3.35
C GLN A 52 -3.03 -25.30 3.34
N TYR A 53 -3.40 -24.75 4.50
CA TYR A 53 -3.89 -23.37 4.60
C TYR A 53 -2.94 -22.36 3.98
N LYS A 54 -1.64 -22.50 4.26
CA LYS A 54 -0.61 -21.64 3.69
C LYS A 54 -0.55 -21.76 2.17
N ARG A 55 -0.71 -22.96 1.63
CA ARG A 55 -0.72 -23.20 0.18
C ARG A 55 -1.95 -22.58 -0.48
N GLU A 56 -3.12 -22.71 0.13
CA GLU A 56 -4.36 -22.06 -0.33
C GLU A 56 -4.19 -20.53 -0.36
N LEU A 57 -3.60 -19.96 0.70
CA LEU A 57 -3.31 -18.53 0.76
C LEU A 57 -2.33 -18.08 -0.34
N GLU A 58 -1.27 -18.84 -0.59
CA GLU A 58 -0.27 -18.57 -1.65
C GLU A 58 -0.89 -18.63 -3.05
N GLN A 59 -1.91 -19.46 -3.25
CA GLN A 59 -2.67 -19.55 -4.51
C GLN A 59 -3.75 -18.47 -4.65
N SER A 60 -4.21 -17.90 -3.53
CA SER A 60 -5.22 -16.86 -3.47
C SER A 60 -4.68 -15.45 -3.79
N CYS A 61 -5.59 -14.47 -3.91
CA CYS A 61 -5.23 -13.06 -4.02
C CYS A 61 -4.58 -12.49 -2.74
N VAL A 62 -4.79 -13.12 -1.57
CA VAL A 62 -4.34 -12.59 -0.28
C VAL A 62 -2.81 -12.44 -0.27
N MET A 63 -2.07 -13.52 -0.48
CA MET A 63 -0.61 -13.45 -0.42
C MET A 63 0.00 -12.67 -1.58
N ARG A 64 -0.66 -12.67 -2.75
CA ARG A 64 -0.23 -11.87 -3.90
C ARG A 64 -0.28 -10.38 -3.59
N ASP A 65 -1.41 -9.90 -3.06
CA ASP A 65 -1.59 -8.49 -2.73
C ASP A 65 -0.67 -8.07 -1.58
N MET A 66 -0.53 -8.92 -0.54
CA MET A 66 0.37 -8.67 0.58
C MET A 66 1.84 -8.56 0.15
N GLN A 67 2.28 -9.40 -0.80
CA GLN A 67 3.64 -9.34 -1.33
C GLN A 67 3.88 -8.13 -2.24
N HIS A 68 2.89 -7.81 -3.08
CA HIS A 68 2.95 -6.68 -4.00
C HIS A 68 3.10 -5.36 -3.25
N PHE A 69 2.26 -5.14 -2.23
CA PHE A 69 2.21 -3.87 -1.50
C PHE A 69 3.08 -3.82 -0.22
N ARG A 70 3.97 -4.79 -0.01
CA ARG A 70 4.79 -4.91 1.22
C ARG A 70 5.66 -3.68 1.55
N LYS A 71 5.93 -2.82 0.56
CA LYS A 71 6.77 -1.62 0.72
C LYS A 71 5.97 -0.34 0.98
N ILE A 72 4.65 -0.37 0.87
CA ILE A 72 3.80 0.80 1.12
C ILE A 72 3.95 1.35 2.55
N PRO A 73 4.01 0.54 3.61
CA PRO A 73 4.21 1.07 4.97
C PRO A 73 5.47 1.94 5.07
N ALA A 74 6.59 1.48 4.50
CA ALA A 74 7.85 2.24 4.48
C ALA A 74 7.77 3.52 3.61
N LEU A 75 6.88 3.56 2.61
CA LEU A 75 6.59 4.77 1.84
C LEU A 75 5.77 5.76 2.69
N MET A 76 4.77 5.26 3.42
CA MET A 76 3.91 6.06 4.29
C MET A 76 4.68 6.66 5.47
N GLU A 77 5.75 6.02 5.94
CA GLU A 77 6.61 6.58 6.99
C GLU A 77 7.35 7.87 6.57
N ASN A 78 7.38 8.22 5.28
CA ASN A 78 8.01 9.44 4.79
C ASN A 78 7.14 10.69 5.06
N PRO A 79 7.51 11.59 5.99
CA PRO A 79 6.67 12.72 6.38
C PRO A 79 6.40 13.71 5.22
N ARG A 80 7.25 13.72 4.19
CA ARG A 80 7.11 14.58 3.01
C ARG A 80 5.88 14.24 2.19
N LEU A 81 5.44 12.98 2.23
CA LEU A 81 4.24 12.51 1.53
C LEU A 81 2.98 13.25 2.01
N PHE A 82 2.93 13.58 3.31
CA PHE A 82 1.75 14.19 3.93
C PHE A 82 1.89 15.70 4.17
N SER A 83 3.11 16.25 4.11
CA SER A 83 3.35 17.67 4.41
C SER A 83 3.82 18.46 3.19
N GLN A 84 4.97 18.08 2.63
CA GLN A 84 5.66 18.88 1.62
C GLN A 84 5.04 18.72 0.22
N TYR A 85 4.62 17.52 -0.18
CA TYR A 85 4.01 17.31 -1.49
C TYR A 85 2.63 17.95 -1.64
N PRO A 86 1.69 17.77 -0.69
CA PRO A 86 0.40 18.45 -0.79
C PRO A 86 0.54 19.97 -0.80
N ARG A 87 1.44 20.52 0.03
CA ARG A 87 1.72 21.95 0.08
C ARG A 87 2.34 22.46 -1.22
N MET A 88 3.30 21.75 -1.79
CA MET A 88 3.89 22.12 -3.09
C MET A 88 2.83 22.16 -4.19
N VAL A 89 1.93 21.17 -4.25
CA VAL A 89 0.85 21.17 -5.24
C VAL A 89 -0.08 22.35 -5.01
N ALA A 90 -0.47 22.63 -3.77
CA ALA A 90 -1.30 23.77 -3.42
C ALA A 90 -0.63 25.11 -3.80
N ASP A 91 0.66 25.28 -3.50
CA ASP A 91 1.43 26.49 -3.82
C ASP A 91 1.54 26.69 -5.35
N ILE A 92 1.81 25.61 -6.11
CA ILE A 92 1.85 25.65 -7.58
C ILE A 92 0.48 26.05 -8.15
N MET A 93 -0.61 25.45 -7.65
CA MET A 93 -1.97 25.79 -8.11
C MET A 93 -2.33 27.23 -7.76
N ASN A 94 -2.00 27.68 -6.54
CA ASN A 94 -2.24 29.05 -6.12
C ASN A 94 -1.49 30.07 -7.01
N GLU A 95 -0.21 29.83 -7.29
CA GLU A 95 0.59 30.68 -8.19
C GLU A 95 0.08 30.65 -9.64
N MET A 96 -0.47 29.53 -10.09
CA MET A 96 -0.99 29.38 -11.46
C MET A 96 -2.30 30.13 -11.68
N PHE A 97 -3.16 30.20 -10.66
CA PHE A 97 -4.49 30.80 -10.76
C PHE A 97 -4.61 32.21 -10.15
N THR A 98 -3.59 32.69 -9.45
CA THR A 98 -3.55 34.06 -8.94
C THR A 98 -3.18 35.05 -10.06
N ILE A 99 -4.05 36.01 -10.34
CA ILE A 99 -3.80 37.09 -11.31
C ILE A 99 -3.33 38.33 -10.53
N ASP A 100 -2.02 38.57 -10.49
CA ASP A 100 -1.39 39.68 -9.74
C ASP A 100 -0.86 40.81 -10.65
N GLY A 101 -1.19 40.79 -11.94
CA GLY A 101 -0.78 41.79 -12.92
C GLY A 101 0.67 41.68 -13.39
N LYS A 102 1.43 40.67 -12.93
CA LYS A 102 2.80 40.39 -13.43
C LYS A 102 2.76 39.54 -14.70
N PRO A 103 3.83 39.54 -15.52
CA PRO A 103 3.92 38.68 -16.69
C PRO A 103 3.81 37.19 -16.28
N ASN A 104 2.94 36.45 -16.97
CA ASN A 104 2.76 35.02 -16.73
C ASN A 104 4.10 34.28 -16.84
N GLN A 105 4.48 33.60 -15.76
CA GLN A 105 5.65 32.73 -15.80
C GLN A 105 5.29 31.36 -16.41
N PRO A 106 6.23 30.70 -17.12
CA PRO A 106 6.03 29.33 -17.55
C PRO A 106 5.82 28.41 -16.35
N VAL A 107 4.79 27.56 -16.41
CA VAL A 107 4.45 26.56 -15.37
C VAL A 107 5.68 25.71 -14.98
N ARG A 108 6.54 25.37 -15.95
CA ARG A 108 7.79 24.64 -15.70
C ARG A 108 8.73 25.36 -14.71
N LYS A 109 8.80 26.70 -14.75
CA LYS A 109 9.64 27.48 -13.82
C LYS A 109 9.07 27.46 -12.40
N MET A 110 7.75 27.55 -12.24
CA MET A 110 7.08 27.43 -10.94
C MET A 110 7.33 26.03 -10.34
N ILE A 111 7.06 24.97 -11.12
CA ILE A 111 7.31 23.57 -10.68
C ILE A 111 8.77 23.40 -10.26
N MET A 112 9.72 23.87 -11.08
CA MET A 112 11.15 23.76 -10.76
C MET A 112 11.53 24.57 -9.52
N GLY A 113 10.91 25.73 -9.28
CA GLY A 113 11.10 26.54 -8.09
C GLY A 113 10.71 25.81 -6.82
N HIS A 114 9.52 25.21 -6.80
CA HIS A 114 9.04 24.46 -5.63
C HIS A 114 9.73 23.09 -5.48
N ALA A 115 10.05 22.40 -6.59
CA ALA A 115 10.82 21.16 -6.55
C ALA A 115 12.23 21.35 -5.96
N LYS A 116 12.87 22.49 -6.22
CA LYS A 116 14.16 22.84 -5.59
C LYS A 116 14.05 23.05 -4.08
N LYS A 117 12.91 23.55 -3.57
CA LYS A 117 12.69 23.74 -2.11
C LYS A 117 12.61 22.40 -1.35
N ILE A 118 12.02 21.37 -1.98
CA ILE A 118 11.95 20.01 -1.40
C ILE A 118 13.27 19.24 -1.59
N GLY A 119 14.04 19.62 -2.62
CA GLY A 119 15.29 18.99 -3.01
C GLY A 119 15.07 17.95 -4.11
N LEU A 120 15.76 18.10 -5.24
CA LEU A 120 15.59 17.23 -6.42
C LEU A 120 15.96 15.77 -6.15
N ILE A 121 16.98 15.54 -5.32
CA ILE A 121 17.40 14.18 -4.91
C ILE A 121 16.33 13.51 -4.05
N ASN A 122 15.68 14.29 -3.19
CA ASN A 122 14.58 13.82 -2.34
C ASN A 122 13.37 13.45 -3.19
N LEU A 123 13.02 14.30 -4.15
CA LEU A 123 11.95 14.06 -5.11
C LEU A 123 12.20 12.79 -5.93
N LEU A 124 13.43 12.60 -6.42
CA LEU A 124 13.82 11.42 -7.20
C LEU A 124 13.78 10.15 -6.35
N LYS A 125 14.35 10.17 -5.14
CA LYS A 125 14.33 9.03 -4.21
C LYS A 125 12.91 8.63 -3.84
N ASP A 126 12.06 9.61 -3.57
CA ASP A 126 10.67 9.35 -3.19
C ASP A 126 9.84 8.87 -4.38
N GLY A 127 10.13 9.37 -5.59
CA GLY A 127 9.54 8.87 -6.83
C GLY A 127 9.89 7.41 -7.10
N ILE A 128 11.17 7.02 -6.94
CA ILE A 128 11.61 5.63 -7.09
C ILE A 128 10.98 4.73 -6.00
N LYS A 129 10.93 5.21 -4.75
CA LYS A 129 10.26 4.49 -3.66
C LYS A 129 8.77 4.31 -3.91
N GLY A 130 8.09 5.32 -4.44
CA GLY A 130 6.69 5.24 -4.83
C GLY A 130 6.45 4.23 -5.94
N ALA A 131 7.23 4.33 -7.03
CA ALA A 131 7.10 3.43 -8.18
C ALA A 131 7.46 1.96 -7.89
N THR A 132 8.26 1.70 -6.86
CA THR A 132 8.62 0.33 -6.45
C THR A 132 7.73 -0.24 -5.35
N ALA A 133 6.84 0.58 -4.78
CA ALA A 133 5.89 0.20 -3.74
C ALA A 133 4.45 0.03 -4.25
N LEU A 134 4.11 0.67 -5.39
CA LEU A 134 2.87 0.51 -6.14
C LEU A 134 3.04 -0.53 -7.25
#